data_AF-M1TA82-F1
#
_entry.id   AF-M1TA82-F1
#
_cell.length_a   1.000
_cell.length_b   1.000
_cell.length_c   1.000
_cell.angle_alpha   90.00
_cell.angle_beta   90.00
_cell.angle_gamma   90.00
#
_symmetry.space_group_name_H-M   'P 1'
#
loop_
_entity.id
_entity.type
_entity.pdbx_description
1 polymer ?
#
loop_
_entity_poly.entity_id
_entity_poly.type
_entity_poly.pdbx_seq_one_letter_code
_entity_poly.pdbx_strand_id
1 'polypeptide(L)'
;RYMYIETSSPRVKGETARLVSDRFKIADGHNWCLKFWYHMYGNSVGALKVKLKMYPFNPSKPYYNTLRTTQYNRGDSWYFDQVRINSADDFEIVFEASVGTSYDADIAIDDIDVTKGYCPSPTPTPTPNACAVKCKSGKCVSSTNMCDFVNDCGVGDNTDEQNCGDCTFETGTALGHYMYVEASQGDSWDLARFESTWLQQSASTCVVSFWYHMFGSGIGTLYGYVKVGQTYTRLFEEWGNKGNKWIQGKLYVGRHSGPFKVIFEAERSYNVFGDIAIDDVSFENCTLPPIVSSCKRGQHRCARGSCIDPRRLCDYTDDCGDNSDEVNCYSYNYRCSFERSLCQWNQLSDDDFDWTRNQGSTASYGTGPMFDHTLGTSAGSYLYAEASWPRKKGDKARLASGFLSALPQGDTSCKLRFYFHMFGPDIGSLNVYTRPCNGCAETLVYTRSGNVGNFWDRAEVSLPSTVPFQVVIESVRGSSYQGDISIDDLSMTQYCRSYNGPIPTAPPPTTAAPTVPACPGFRFKCSNGPCIDWGYVCDYRDDCGDGSDEVNCGPCNFESGLCNWKDNSVGRYQWSRNKGSTVATGTGPSIDHTCGNAS
;
A
#
# COMPACT_ATOMS: atom_id res chain seq x y z
N ARG A 1 -3.51 10.33 -12.53
CA ARG A 1 -2.31 11.17 -12.25
C ARG A 1 -1.62 11.24 -13.59
N TYR A 2 -1.70 12.36 -14.29
CA TYR A 2 -1.30 12.43 -15.68
C TYR A 2 0.16 12.86 -15.87
N MET A 3 0.70 12.58 -17.05
CA MET A 3 1.98 13.11 -17.51
C MET A 3 1.73 14.19 -18.56
N TYR A 4 2.45 15.29 -18.51
CA TYR A 4 2.37 16.36 -19.52
C TYR A 4 3.75 16.85 -19.94
N ILE A 5 3.82 17.51 -21.09
CA ILE A 5 5.03 18.22 -21.52
C ILE A 5 4.95 19.69 -21.14
N GLU A 6 5.97 20.17 -20.42
CA GLU A 6 6.14 21.59 -20.12
C GLU A 6 6.76 22.30 -21.33
N THR A 7 6.04 23.29 -21.87
CA THR A 7 6.43 23.99 -23.10
C THR A 7 7.10 25.35 -22.87
N SER A 8 7.21 25.79 -21.61
CA SER A 8 7.89 27.04 -21.24
C SER A 8 9.41 27.01 -21.39
N SER A 9 10.03 28.20 -21.26
CA SER A 9 11.48 28.40 -21.42
C SER A 9 12.30 27.41 -20.58
N PRO A 10 13.35 26.76 -21.14
CA PRO A 10 14.10 27.14 -22.35
C PRO A 10 13.71 26.39 -23.64
N ARG A 11 12.49 25.83 -23.72
CA ARG A 11 12.07 24.98 -24.86
C ARG A 11 11.82 25.77 -26.14
N VAL A 12 12.20 25.19 -27.28
CA VAL A 12 12.04 25.82 -28.61
C VAL A 12 11.15 24.99 -29.53
N LYS A 13 10.47 25.66 -30.47
CA LYS A 13 9.53 25.06 -31.43
C LYS A 13 10.14 23.85 -32.13
N GLY A 14 9.44 22.72 -32.07
CA GLY A 14 9.83 21.47 -32.73
C GLY A 14 10.72 20.55 -31.90
N GLU A 15 11.14 20.95 -30.69
CA GLU A 15 11.69 20.01 -29.72
C GLU A 15 10.66 18.93 -29.37
N THR A 16 11.12 17.72 -29.07
CA THR A 16 10.23 16.58 -28.76
C THR A 16 10.64 15.91 -27.46
N ALA A 17 9.64 15.52 -26.67
CA ALA A 17 9.78 14.64 -25.53
C ALA A 17 9.23 13.25 -25.91
N ARG A 18 9.87 12.19 -25.41
CA ARG A 18 9.48 10.81 -25.69
C ARG A 18 9.28 10.02 -24.40
N LEU A 19 8.10 9.44 -24.25
CA LEU A 19 7.82 8.38 -23.29
C LEU A 19 7.89 7.04 -24.02
N VAL A 20 8.70 6.11 -23.52
CA VAL A 20 8.99 4.83 -24.16
C VAL A 20 8.61 3.69 -23.22
N SER A 21 7.86 2.72 -23.71
CA SER A 21 7.48 1.53 -22.94
C SER A 21 8.64 0.54 -22.80
N ASP A 22 8.46 -0.47 -21.95
CA ASP A 22 9.24 -1.70 -22.03
C ASP A 22 9.09 -2.38 -23.40
N ARG A 23 10.03 -3.27 -23.71
CA ARG A 23 10.04 -4.01 -24.98
C ARG A 23 9.06 -5.18 -24.95
N PHE A 24 8.13 -5.17 -25.91
CA PHE A 24 7.20 -6.25 -26.18
C PHE A 24 7.83 -7.28 -27.12
N LYS A 25 7.76 -8.56 -26.74
CA LYS A 25 8.30 -9.67 -27.53
C LYS A 25 7.24 -10.28 -28.44
N ILE A 26 7.60 -10.62 -29.67
CA ILE A 26 6.69 -11.26 -30.64
C ILE A 26 6.12 -12.58 -30.10
N ALA A 27 6.91 -13.33 -29.33
CA ALA A 27 6.49 -14.59 -28.72
C ALA A 27 5.23 -14.45 -27.84
N ASP A 28 4.94 -13.24 -27.36
CA ASP A 28 3.79 -12.93 -26.53
C ASP A 28 2.51 -12.60 -27.31
N GLY A 29 2.59 -12.46 -28.64
CA GLY A 29 1.47 -12.18 -29.55
C GLY A 29 1.80 -11.11 -30.61
N HIS A 30 1.12 -11.18 -31.76
CA HIS A 30 1.33 -10.26 -32.90
C HIS A 30 0.36 -9.07 -32.95
N ASN A 31 -0.78 -9.16 -32.26
CA ASN A 31 -1.81 -8.12 -32.24
C ASN A 31 -1.98 -7.61 -30.83
N TRP A 32 -1.94 -6.28 -30.69
CA TRP A 32 -2.10 -5.59 -29.42
C TRP A 32 -3.03 -4.40 -29.59
N CYS A 33 -3.71 -4.02 -28.52
CA CYS A 33 -4.50 -2.80 -28.46
C CYS A 33 -3.90 -1.86 -27.43
N LEU A 34 -3.49 -0.68 -27.90
CA LEU A 34 -3.12 0.44 -27.05
C LEU A 34 -4.34 1.33 -26.86
N LYS A 35 -4.66 1.64 -25.61
CA LYS A 35 -5.71 2.59 -25.19
C LYS A 35 -5.06 3.64 -24.30
N PHE A 36 -5.45 4.89 -24.46
CA PHE A 36 -4.94 5.97 -23.62
C PHE A 36 -5.87 7.17 -23.68
N TRP A 37 -5.80 7.99 -22.64
CA TRP A 37 -6.42 9.31 -22.62
C TRP A 37 -5.38 10.36 -22.91
N TYR A 38 -5.78 11.42 -23.61
CA TYR A 38 -4.91 12.54 -23.92
C TYR A 38 -5.66 13.87 -23.83
N HIS A 39 -4.95 14.92 -23.45
CA HIS A 39 -5.45 16.28 -23.37
C HIS A 39 -4.49 17.20 -24.13
N MET A 40 -5.04 18.12 -24.93
CA MET A 40 -4.28 18.97 -25.85
C MET A 40 -4.98 20.32 -25.96
N TYR A 41 -4.58 21.29 -25.12
CA TYR A 41 -5.23 22.59 -25.02
C TYR A 41 -4.24 23.75 -25.05
N GLY A 42 -4.62 24.85 -25.72
CA GLY A 42 -3.84 26.08 -25.85
C GLY A 42 -3.74 26.61 -27.29
N ASN A 43 -3.20 27.81 -27.50
CA ASN A 43 -3.22 28.43 -28.84
C ASN A 43 -2.13 27.91 -29.77
N SER A 44 -1.05 27.37 -29.21
CA SER A 44 0.11 26.91 -29.97
C SER A 44 0.42 25.43 -29.76
N VAL A 45 -0.59 24.57 -29.56
CA VAL A 45 -0.40 23.13 -29.31
C VAL A 45 0.45 22.48 -30.41
N GLY A 46 1.46 21.70 -29.99
CA GLY A 46 2.27 20.91 -30.91
C GLY A 46 1.56 19.62 -31.38
N ALA A 47 2.33 18.54 -31.53
CA ALA A 47 1.81 17.26 -32.02
C ALA A 47 2.11 16.14 -31.03
N LEU A 48 1.10 15.31 -30.77
CA LEU A 48 1.26 14.02 -30.08
C LEU A 48 1.33 12.91 -31.13
N LYS A 49 2.41 12.12 -31.13
CA LYS A 49 2.60 10.99 -32.04
C LYS A 49 2.76 9.70 -31.25
N VAL A 50 2.03 8.67 -31.65
CA VAL A 50 2.25 7.30 -31.18
C VAL A 50 3.06 6.57 -32.24
N LYS A 51 4.23 6.06 -31.87
CA LYS A 51 5.14 5.33 -32.74
C LYS A 51 5.48 3.96 -32.16
N LEU A 52 5.82 3.02 -33.03
CA LEU A 52 6.50 1.78 -32.67
C LEU A 52 7.97 1.91 -33.05
N LYS A 53 8.86 1.56 -32.13
CA LYS A 53 10.27 1.35 -32.39
C LYS A 53 10.49 -0.16 -32.50
N MET A 54 10.74 -0.63 -33.72
CA MET A 54 10.75 -2.07 -34.06
C MET A 54 12.19 -2.58 -34.19
N TYR A 55 12.41 -3.80 -33.70
CA TYR A 55 13.70 -4.48 -33.64
C TYR A 55 13.68 -5.73 -34.53
N PRO A 56 14.19 -5.64 -35.77
CA PRO A 56 14.20 -6.78 -36.68
C PRO A 56 15.13 -7.91 -36.20
N PHE A 57 14.80 -9.14 -36.56
CA PHE A 57 15.54 -10.36 -36.16
C PHE A 57 16.99 -10.42 -36.71
N ASN A 58 17.28 -9.69 -37.78
CA ASN A 58 18.62 -9.56 -38.39
C ASN A 58 19.30 -8.25 -37.92
N PRO A 59 20.64 -8.07 -37.93
CA PRO A 59 21.34 -6.99 -37.21
C PRO A 59 21.23 -5.62 -37.92
N SER A 60 20.01 -5.22 -38.25
CA SER A 60 19.68 -3.90 -38.77
C SER A 60 19.34 -2.99 -37.60
N LYS A 61 19.69 -1.71 -37.72
CA LYS A 61 19.33 -0.69 -36.72
C LYS A 61 17.79 -0.68 -36.52
N PRO A 62 17.30 -0.38 -35.30
CA PRO A 62 15.87 -0.26 -35.06
C PRO A 62 15.27 0.84 -35.93
N TYR A 63 14.06 0.59 -36.44
CA TYR A 63 13.32 1.54 -37.28
C TYR A 63 12.01 1.95 -36.60
N TYR A 64 11.43 3.08 -37.03
CA TYR A 64 10.23 3.65 -36.43
C TYR A 64 9.05 3.58 -37.40
N ASN A 65 7.90 3.16 -36.89
CA ASN A 65 6.62 3.26 -37.58
C ASN A 65 5.68 4.18 -36.80
N THR A 66 5.09 5.21 -37.42
CA THR A 66 4.14 6.11 -36.74
C THR A 66 2.73 5.60 -36.94
N LEU A 67 2.04 5.24 -35.85
CA LEU A 67 0.69 4.70 -35.88
C LEU A 67 -0.39 5.78 -35.78
N ARG A 68 -0.13 6.83 -34.99
CA ARG A 68 -1.08 7.91 -34.74
C ARG A 68 -0.36 9.24 -34.69
N THR A 69 -1.00 10.28 -35.20
CA THR A 69 -0.55 11.66 -35.06
C THR A 69 -1.76 12.53 -34.79
N THR A 70 -1.76 13.18 -33.63
CA THR A 70 -2.78 14.13 -33.21
C THR A 70 -2.15 15.51 -33.15
N GLN A 71 -2.81 16.49 -33.78
CA GLN A 71 -2.35 17.87 -33.86
C GLN A 71 -3.50 18.81 -33.50
N TYR A 72 -3.15 20.06 -33.22
CA TYR A 72 -4.04 21.18 -32.92
C TYR A 72 -4.71 21.10 -31.55
N ASN A 73 -5.22 22.24 -31.10
CA ASN A 73 -6.04 22.35 -29.89
C ASN A 73 -7.31 21.50 -30.04
N ARG A 74 -7.61 20.70 -29.02
CA ARG A 74 -8.78 19.84 -28.95
C ARG A 74 -9.87 20.34 -28.01
N GLY A 75 -9.61 21.41 -27.27
CA GLY A 75 -10.47 21.88 -26.19
C GLY A 75 -9.93 21.43 -24.84
N ASP A 76 -10.44 22.06 -23.78
CA ASP A 76 -10.04 21.77 -22.41
C ASP A 76 -10.83 20.55 -21.88
N SER A 77 -10.58 19.39 -22.48
CA SER A 77 -11.22 18.13 -22.12
C SER A 77 -10.30 16.96 -22.43
N TRP A 78 -10.48 15.85 -21.71
CA TRP A 78 -9.76 14.61 -21.98
C TRP A 78 -10.41 13.83 -23.11
N TYR A 79 -9.59 13.30 -24.00
CA TYR A 79 -10.02 12.54 -25.16
C TYR A 79 -9.44 11.12 -25.09
N PHE A 80 -10.32 10.13 -25.26
CA PHE A 80 -9.92 8.74 -25.39
C PHE A 80 -9.47 8.43 -26.82
N ASP A 81 -8.33 7.76 -26.97
CA ASP A 81 -7.92 7.17 -28.24
C ASP A 81 -7.57 5.70 -28.07
N GLN A 82 -7.74 4.94 -29.16
CA GLN A 82 -7.30 3.56 -29.23
C GLN A 82 -6.58 3.29 -30.54
N VAL A 83 -5.41 2.66 -30.45
CA VAL A 83 -4.51 2.40 -31.56
C VAL A 83 -4.28 0.90 -31.66
N ARG A 84 -4.64 0.33 -32.81
CA ARG A 84 -4.34 -1.06 -33.12
C ARG A 84 -2.87 -1.21 -33.47
N ILE A 85 -2.19 -2.11 -32.76
CA ILE A 85 -0.79 -2.43 -32.96
C ILE A 85 -0.70 -3.82 -33.61
N ASN A 86 -0.01 -3.88 -34.76
CA ASN A 86 0.34 -5.12 -35.41
C ASN A 86 1.83 -5.07 -35.74
N SER A 87 2.61 -5.97 -35.15
CA SER A 87 4.04 -6.05 -35.35
C SER A 87 4.48 -7.50 -35.55
N ALA A 88 5.31 -7.71 -36.57
CA ALA A 88 6.02 -8.96 -36.79
C ALA A 88 7.41 -8.99 -36.12
N ASP A 89 7.86 -7.83 -35.59
CA ASP A 89 9.14 -7.64 -34.91
C ASP A 89 8.92 -7.31 -33.42
N ASP A 90 9.92 -7.51 -32.57
CA ASP A 90 9.89 -7.03 -31.17
C ASP A 90 9.80 -5.50 -31.20
N PHE A 91 9.03 -4.88 -30.30
CA PHE A 91 8.78 -3.44 -30.38
C PHE A 91 8.67 -2.75 -29.03
N GLU A 92 8.96 -1.45 -29.01
CA GLU A 92 8.64 -0.52 -27.92
C GLU A 92 7.60 0.50 -28.44
N ILE A 93 6.65 0.86 -27.59
CA ILE A 93 5.67 1.92 -27.88
C ILE A 93 6.29 3.25 -27.45
N VAL A 94 6.22 4.25 -28.32
CA VAL A 94 6.81 5.57 -28.11
C VAL A 94 5.72 6.63 -28.27
N PHE A 95 5.38 7.32 -27.19
CA PHE A 95 4.64 8.57 -27.25
C PHE A 95 5.63 9.71 -27.44
N GLU A 96 5.58 10.40 -28.58
CA GLU A 96 6.41 11.56 -28.89
C GLU A 96 5.52 12.81 -28.94
N ALA A 97 5.69 13.71 -27.99
CA ALA A 97 5.00 15.00 -27.98
C ALA A 97 5.97 16.11 -28.39
N SER A 98 5.54 17.05 -29.25
CA SER A 98 6.37 18.15 -29.72
C SER A 98 5.96 19.48 -29.12
N VAL A 99 6.95 20.34 -28.84
CA VAL A 99 6.73 21.74 -28.46
C VAL A 99 6.22 22.52 -29.66
N GLY A 100 5.15 23.27 -29.45
CA GLY A 100 4.54 24.07 -30.50
C GLY A 100 5.20 25.44 -30.68
N THR A 101 4.45 26.44 -31.15
CA THR A 101 5.05 27.74 -31.54
C THR A 101 5.26 28.72 -30.39
N SER A 102 4.65 28.47 -29.23
CA SER A 102 4.73 29.24 -28.00
C SER A 102 4.61 28.31 -26.79
N TYR A 103 4.58 28.87 -25.58
CA TYR A 103 4.47 28.16 -24.29
C TYR A 103 3.03 28.07 -23.76
N ASP A 104 2.06 28.59 -24.51
CA ASP A 104 0.67 28.75 -24.07
C ASP A 104 -0.19 27.52 -24.42
N ALA A 105 0.43 26.35 -24.47
CA ALA A 105 -0.21 25.12 -24.87
C ALA A 105 0.54 23.86 -24.40
N ASP A 106 -0.18 22.96 -23.74
CA ASP A 106 0.40 21.72 -23.22
C ASP A 106 -0.28 20.48 -23.83
N ILE A 107 0.47 19.37 -23.79
CA ILE A 107 -0.02 18.05 -24.19
C ILE A 107 0.16 17.14 -22.99
N ALA A 108 -0.95 16.55 -22.53
CA ALA A 108 -0.97 15.58 -21.45
C ALA A 108 -1.51 14.23 -21.92
N ILE A 109 -1.09 13.17 -21.24
CA ILE A 109 -1.56 11.79 -21.42
C ILE A 109 -1.80 11.16 -20.04
N ASP A 110 -2.85 10.34 -19.93
CA ASP A 110 -3.16 9.56 -18.73
C ASP A 110 -3.73 8.19 -19.13
N ASP A 111 -3.84 7.28 -18.17
CA ASP A 111 -4.56 6.00 -18.30
C ASP A 111 -4.17 5.16 -19.53
N ILE A 112 -2.86 4.91 -19.67
CA ILE A 112 -2.28 4.11 -20.76
C ILE A 112 -2.44 2.62 -20.45
N ASP A 113 -3.23 1.92 -21.25
CA ASP A 113 -3.46 0.46 -21.16
C ASP A 113 -3.04 -0.24 -22.46
N VAL A 114 -2.34 -1.37 -22.33
CA VAL A 114 -1.88 -2.19 -23.45
C VAL A 114 -2.34 -3.61 -23.25
N THR A 115 -3.30 -4.05 -24.06
CA THR A 115 -3.91 -5.37 -23.97
C THR A 115 -3.56 -6.25 -25.16
N LYS A 116 -3.42 -7.57 -24.94
CA LYS A 116 -3.23 -8.54 -26.01
C LYS A 116 -4.53 -8.71 -26.81
N GLY A 117 -4.45 -8.69 -28.14
CA GLY A 117 -5.59 -8.90 -29.04
C GLY A 117 -5.97 -7.68 -29.88
N TYR A 118 -7.14 -7.73 -30.50
CA TYR A 118 -7.68 -6.62 -31.30
C TYR A 118 -8.32 -5.56 -30.40
N CYS A 119 -8.22 -4.28 -30.77
CA CYS A 119 -9.00 -3.25 -30.11
C CYS A 119 -10.50 -3.56 -30.26
N PRO A 120 -11.30 -3.44 -29.20
CA PRO A 120 -12.74 -3.58 -29.31
C PRO A 120 -13.23 -2.58 -30.35
N SER A 121 -14.00 -3.04 -31.33
CA SER A 121 -14.69 -2.12 -32.24
C SER A 121 -15.52 -1.15 -31.40
N PRO A 122 -15.56 0.15 -31.75
CA PRO A 122 -16.52 1.04 -31.12
C PRO A 122 -17.90 0.40 -31.32
N THR A 123 -18.51 -0.03 -30.22
CA THR A 123 -19.91 -0.43 -30.23
C THR A 123 -20.66 0.76 -30.83
N PRO A 124 -21.53 0.57 -31.85
CA PRO A 124 -22.28 1.68 -32.39
C PRO A 124 -22.99 2.37 -31.23
N THR A 125 -22.70 3.65 -31.06
CA THR A 125 -23.42 4.52 -30.15
C THR A 125 -24.91 4.27 -30.37
N PRO A 126 -25.72 4.00 -29.33
CA PRO A 126 -27.16 3.99 -29.52
C PRO A 126 -27.52 5.35 -30.11
N THR A 127 -28.26 5.33 -31.22
CA THR A 127 -28.83 6.55 -31.80
C THR A 127 -29.49 7.34 -30.68
N PRO A 128 -29.13 8.62 -30.46
CA PRO A 128 -29.70 9.41 -29.37
C PRO A 128 -31.22 9.32 -29.42
N ASN A 129 -31.85 8.94 -28.31
CA ASN A 129 -33.30 8.92 -28.24
C ASN A 129 -33.77 10.37 -28.40
N ALA A 130 -34.45 10.66 -29.51
CA ALA A 130 -34.91 12.01 -29.85
C ALA A 130 -35.98 12.55 -28.87
N CYS A 131 -36.56 11.70 -28.02
CA CYS A 131 -37.44 12.12 -26.93
C CYS A 131 -37.14 11.26 -25.69
N ALA A 132 -35.99 11.52 -25.06
CA ALA A 132 -35.57 10.85 -23.84
C ALA A 132 -36.38 11.31 -22.63
N VAL A 133 -36.73 12.59 -22.58
CA VAL A 133 -37.58 13.19 -21.55
C VAL A 133 -38.53 14.20 -22.19
N LYS A 134 -39.73 14.32 -21.62
CA LYS A 134 -40.78 15.20 -22.11
C LYS A 134 -41.09 16.26 -21.07
N CYS A 135 -40.86 17.51 -21.44
CA CYS A 135 -41.16 18.67 -20.62
C CYS A 135 -42.68 18.74 -20.35
N LYS A 136 -43.10 19.45 -19.30
CA LYS A 136 -44.50 19.75 -18.97
C LYS A 136 -45.21 20.49 -20.11
N SER A 137 -44.46 21.24 -20.90
CA SER A 137 -44.93 21.91 -22.13
C SER A 137 -45.19 20.94 -23.30
N GLY A 138 -44.77 19.67 -23.18
CA GLY A 138 -44.85 18.65 -24.22
C GLY A 138 -43.66 18.63 -25.19
N LYS A 139 -42.68 19.53 -25.03
CA LYS A 139 -41.41 19.53 -25.79
C LYS A 139 -40.60 18.27 -25.46
N CYS A 140 -40.08 17.60 -26.50
CA CYS A 140 -39.17 16.46 -26.36
C CYS A 140 -37.73 16.96 -26.30
N VAL A 141 -36.97 16.46 -25.32
CA VAL A 141 -35.54 16.70 -25.16
C VAL A 141 -34.79 15.41 -25.48
N SER A 142 -33.73 15.51 -26.27
CA SER A 142 -32.94 14.34 -26.69
C SER A 142 -32.09 13.82 -25.54
N SER A 143 -31.67 12.55 -25.61
CA SER A 143 -30.78 11.97 -24.60
C SER A 143 -29.40 12.65 -24.48
N THR A 144 -29.03 13.52 -25.42
CA THR A 144 -27.79 14.33 -25.37
C THR A 144 -27.95 15.63 -24.61
N ASN A 145 -29.20 16.07 -24.45
CA ASN A 145 -29.62 17.36 -23.90
C ASN A 145 -30.39 17.17 -22.59
N MET A 146 -30.33 15.95 -22.06
CA MET A 146 -30.87 15.61 -20.75
C MET A 146 -29.66 15.54 -19.82
N CYS A 147 -29.71 16.21 -18.68
CA CYS A 147 -28.61 16.29 -17.71
C CYS A 147 -27.37 17.04 -18.22
N ASP A 148 -27.56 18.08 -19.03
CA ASP A 148 -26.47 18.90 -19.59
C ASP A 148 -26.34 20.28 -18.92
N PHE A 149 -27.11 20.52 -17.84
CA PHE A 149 -27.19 21.76 -17.08
C PHE A 149 -27.70 22.97 -17.87
N VAL A 150 -28.22 22.75 -19.08
CA VAL A 150 -28.93 23.75 -19.86
C VAL A 150 -30.41 23.42 -19.76
N ASN A 151 -31.19 24.32 -19.17
CA ASN A 151 -32.65 24.13 -19.15
C ASN A 151 -33.21 24.28 -20.57
N ASP A 152 -33.38 23.13 -21.22
CA ASP A 152 -33.97 22.97 -22.53
C ASP A 152 -35.50 22.84 -22.46
N CYS A 153 -36.08 22.62 -21.28
CA CYS A 153 -37.52 22.64 -21.04
C CYS A 153 -38.16 24.03 -20.92
N GLY A 154 -37.35 25.07 -20.72
CA GLY A 154 -37.77 26.47 -20.65
C GLY A 154 -38.11 26.97 -19.25
N VAL A 155 -38.40 28.28 -19.14
CA VAL A 155 -38.59 28.96 -17.86
C VAL A 155 -39.75 28.35 -17.07
N GLY A 156 -39.47 27.81 -15.88
CA GLY A 156 -40.46 27.21 -14.96
C GLY A 156 -40.59 25.68 -15.08
N ASP A 157 -39.79 25.03 -15.92
CA ASP A 157 -39.77 23.58 -16.09
C ASP A 157 -38.32 23.10 -16.23
N ASN A 158 -37.84 22.25 -15.32
CA ASN A 158 -36.47 21.70 -15.31
C ASN A 158 -36.47 20.16 -15.39
N THR A 159 -37.50 19.58 -16.01
CA THR A 159 -37.73 18.13 -16.02
C THR A 159 -36.58 17.36 -16.69
N ASP A 160 -35.90 17.98 -17.64
CA ASP A 160 -34.69 17.51 -18.33
C ASP A 160 -33.44 17.41 -17.43
N GLU A 161 -33.42 18.17 -16.34
CA GLU A 161 -32.30 18.26 -15.39
C GLU A 161 -32.62 17.64 -14.03
N GLN A 162 -33.75 16.93 -13.90
CA GLN A 162 -34.13 16.21 -12.68
C GLN A 162 -33.64 14.75 -12.72
N ASN A 163 -33.03 14.29 -11.62
CA ASN A 163 -32.53 12.92 -11.40
C ASN A 163 -31.32 12.49 -12.26
N CYS A 164 -30.36 13.40 -12.45
CA CYS A 164 -29.14 13.20 -13.24
C CYS A 164 -27.96 12.64 -12.44
N GLY A 165 -28.08 11.41 -11.93
CA GLY A 165 -27.15 10.76 -11.00
C GLY A 165 -25.65 11.13 -11.10
N ASP A 166 -25.09 11.48 -9.92
CA ASP A 166 -23.70 11.58 -9.46
C ASP A 166 -22.66 12.33 -10.32
N CYS A 167 -22.38 13.58 -9.91
CA CYS A 167 -21.16 14.32 -10.24
C CYS A 167 -19.98 13.75 -9.42
N THR A 168 -18.95 13.19 -10.06
CA THR A 168 -17.69 12.80 -9.43
C THR A 168 -16.59 13.84 -9.70
N PHE A 169 -15.55 13.89 -8.85
CA PHE A 169 -14.48 14.90 -8.81
C PHE A 169 -13.55 14.93 -10.05
N GLU A 170 -14.04 15.30 -11.24
CA GLU A 170 -13.17 15.40 -12.43
C GLU A 170 -12.63 16.81 -12.71
N THR A 171 -13.01 17.86 -11.97
CA THR A 171 -12.58 19.23 -12.34
C THR A 171 -12.08 20.14 -11.23
N GLY A 172 -12.19 19.77 -9.93
CA GLY A 172 -11.82 20.68 -8.85
C GLY A 172 -12.57 22.03 -8.91
N THR A 173 -13.74 22.06 -9.57
CA THR A 173 -14.58 23.24 -9.71
C THR A 173 -15.65 23.25 -8.61
N ALA A 174 -16.25 24.41 -8.36
CA ALA A 174 -17.36 24.59 -7.41
C ALA A 174 -18.69 23.94 -7.86
N LEU A 175 -18.66 23.00 -8.81
CA LEU A 175 -19.83 22.38 -9.46
C LEU A 175 -20.11 20.94 -8.96
N GLY A 176 -19.26 20.38 -8.10
CA GLY A 176 -19.48 19.09 -7.44
C GLY A 176 -20.35 19.19 -6.18
N HIS A 177 -20.89 18.07 -5.72
CA HIS A 177 -21.67 17.96 -4.49
C HIS A 177 -20.94 17.06 -3.49
N TYR A 178 -20.93 17.44 -2.22
CA TYR A 178 -20.43 16.61 -1.12
C TYR A 178 -21.51 16.55 -0.03
N MET A 179 -21.44 15.50 0.80
CA MET A 179 -22.30 15.40 1.96
C MET A 179 -21.63 16.10 3.14
N TYR A 180 -22.35 16.98 3.83
CA TYR A 180 -21.82 17.66 5.01
C TYR A 180 -22.84 17.70 6.12
N VAL A 181 -22.33 17.89 7.34
CA VAL A 181 -23.15 17.95 8.54
C VAL A 181 -23.31 19.41 8.95
N GLU A 182 -24.54 19.91 8.84
CA GLU A 182 -24.92 21.27 9.22
C GLU A 182 -24.97 21.43 10.74
N ALA A 183 -24.12 22.28 11.31
CA ALA A 183 -24.04 22.48 12.77
C ALA A 183 -25.08 23.45 13.33
N SER A 184 -25.78 24.20 12.49
CA SER A 184 -26.80 25.14 12.98
C SER A 184 -28.07 24.45 13.47
N GLN A 185 -28.22 23.14 13.27
CA GLN A 185 -29.38 22.35 13.67
C GLN A 185 -28.96 21.11 14.48
N GLY A 186 -29.44 21.00 15.73
CA GLY A 186 -29.18 19.85 16.62
C GLY A 186 -28.76 20.25 18.04
N ASP A 187 -28.83 19.29 18.96
CA ASP A 187 -28.35 19.39 20.34
C ASP A 187 -26.94 18.79 20.50
N SER A 188 -26.29 19.03 21.65
CA SER A 188 -25.00 18.40 21.96
C SER A 188 -25.09 16.88 21.94
N TRP A 189 -24.10 16.20 21.35
CA TRP A 189 -24.00 14.74 21.20
C TRP A 189 -24.97 14.12 20.17
N ASP A 190 -25.70 14.93 19.42
CA ASP A 190 -26.48 14.43 18.29
C ASP A 190 -25.55 13.86 17.21
N LEU A 191 -25.97 12.71 16.68
CA LEU A 191 -25.23 11.99 15.64
C LEU A 191 -25.95 12.14 14.30
N ALA A 192 -25.25 12.71 13.33
CA ALA A 192 -25.67 12.67 11.93
C ALA A 192 -25.19 11.33 11.32
N ARG A 193 -26.13 10.47 10.92
CA ARG A 193 -25.84 9.14 10.37
C ARG A 193 -26.14 9.08 8.88
N PHE A 194 -25.14 8.66 8.10
CA PHE A 194 -25.25 8.36 6.67
C PHE A 194 -24.95 6.88 6.45
N GLU A 195 -25.86 6.13 5.83
CA GLU A 195 -25.73 4.67 5.70
C GLU A 195 -25.93 4.17 4.27
N SER A 196 -25.19 3.12 3.92
CA SER A 196 -25.38 2.40 2.66
C SER A 196 -26.68 1.58 2.66
N THR A 197 -27.08 1.13 1.47
CA THR A 197 -28.01 0.00 1.35
C THR A 197 -27.40 -1.28 1.94
N TRP A 198 -28.25 -2.30 2.17
CA TRP A 198 -27.76 -3.62 2.59
C TRP A 198 -26.98 -4.29 1.46
N LEU A 199 -25.66 -4.36 1.65
CA LEU A 199 -24.75 -5.11 0.79
C LEU A 199 -24.85 -6.59 1.16
N GLN A 200 -24.71 -7.49 0.17
CA GLN A 200 -25.00 -8.91 0.37
C GLN A 200 -23.84 -9.70 0.96
N GLN A 201 -22.62 -9.44 0.48
CA GLN A 201 -21.38 -10.07 0.90
C GLN A 201 -20.21 -9.28 0.32
N SER A 202 -19.01 -9.47 0.87
CA SER A 202 -17.78 -8.84 0.40
C SER A 202 -16.66 -9.85 0.24
N ALA A 203 -15.61 -9.52 -0.51
CA ALA A 203 -14.36 -10.26 -0.47
C ALA A 203 -13.51 -9.86 0.75
N SER A 204 -12.57 -10.73 1.12
CA SER A 204 -11.58 -10.48 2.19
C SER A 204 -10.75 -9.23 2.01
N THR A 205 -10.59 -8.78 0.77
CA THR A 205 -9.83 -7.58 0.41
C THR A 205 -10.69 -6.31 0.32
N CYS A 206 -11.97 -6.37 0.73
CA CYS A 206 -12.89 -5.25 0.60
C CYS A 206 -12.44 -4.04 1.43
N VAL A 207 -12.24 -2.91 0.75
CA VAL A 207 -11.93 -1.63 1.36
C VAL A 207 -12.90 -0.59 0.83
N VAL A 208 -13.46 0.22 1.70
CA VAL A 208 -14.23 1.40 1.31
C VAL A 208 -13.32 2.61 1.41
N SER A 209 -13.04 3.24 0.28
CA SER A 209 -12.35 4.53 0.26
C SER A 209 -13.37 5.66 0.21
N PHE A 210 -13.04 6.77 0.86
CA PHE A 210 -13.87 7.97 0.87
C PHE A 210 -12.98 9.18 1.10
N TRP A 211 -13.44 10.35 0.71
CA TRP A 211 -12.80 11.60 1.08
C TRP A 211 -13.53 12.23 2.24
N TYR A 212 -12.79 12.85 3.15
CA TYR A 212 -13.37 13.61 4.25
C TYR A 212 -12.64 14.94 4.43
N HIS A 213 -13.37 15.92 4.94
CA HIS A 213 -12.87 17.24 5.27
C HIS A 213 -13.38 17.63 6.66
N MET A 214 -12.47 18.11 7.51
CA MET A 214 -12.73 18.42 8.91
C MET A 214 -11.97 19.68 9.30
N PHE A 215 -12.61 20.85 9.23
CA PHE A 215 -11.92 22.13 9.47
C PHE A 215 -12.73 23.10 10.32
N GLY A 216 -12.05 23.76 11.25
CA GLY A 216 -12.61 24.86 12.04
C GLY A 216 -12.52 24.64 13.55
N SER A 217 -13.31 25.39 14.30
CA SER A 217 -13.36 25.27 15.77
C SER A 217 -14.53 24.38 16.20
N GLY A 218 -14.38 23.61 17.29
CA GLY A 218 -15.41 22.69 17.81
C GLY A 218 -15.81 21.57 16.85
N ILE A 219 -14.84 21.09 16.07
CA ILE A 219 -14.98 19.84 15.32
C ILE A 219 -15.04 18.68 16.32
N GLY A 220 -16.10 17.88 16.23
CA GLY A 220 -16.21 16.65 16.99
C GLY A 220 -15.48 15.50 16.28
N THR A 221 -16.20 14.42 16.03
CA THR A 221 -15.62 13.15 15.59
C THR A 221 -16.36 12.60 14.39
N LEU A 222 -15.62 12.13 13.39
CA LEU A 222 -16.12 11.34 12.28
C LEU A 222 -15.81 9.86 12.54
N TYR A 223 -16.84 9.05 12.48
CA TYR A 223 -16.78 7.61 12.65
C TYR A 223 -17.17 6.89 11.37
N GLY A 224 -16.53 5.76 11.12
CA GLY A 224 -16.93 4.80 10.09
C GLY A 224 -17.18 3.44 10.71
N TYR A 225 -18.31 2.82 10.40
CA TYR A 225 -18.75 1.54 10.94
C TYR A 225 -19.10 0.56 9.83
N VAL A 226 -18.95 -0.72 10.16
CA VAL A 226 -19.68 -1.79 9.49
C VAL A 226 -20.74 -2.35 10.43
N LYS A 227 -21.95 -2.53 9.91
CA LYS A 227 -23.07 -3.13 10.65
C LYS A 227 -23.43 -4.49 10.06
N VAL A 228 -23.41 -5.52 10.90
CA VAL A 228 -23.84 -6.88 10.56
C VAL A 228 -24.97 -7.28 11.52
N GLY A 229 -26.17 -7.47 11.01
CA GLY A 229 -27.36 -7.69 11.85
C GLY A 229 -27.62 -6.50 12.79
N GLN A 230 -27.45 -6.69 14.10
CA GLN A 230 -27.57 -5.64 15.12
C GLN A 230 -26.23 -5.15 15.66
N THR A 231 -25.12 -5.78 15.26
CA THR A 231 -23.79 -5.45 15.74
C THR A 231 -23.17 -4.35 14.91
N TYR A 232 -22.63 -3.33 15.57
CA TYR A 232 -21.89 -2.22 14.96
C TYR A 232 -20.41 -2.40 15.31
N THR A 233 -19.55 -2.54 14.31
CA THR A 233 -18.10 -2.55 14.48
C THR A 233 -17.53 -1.25 13.95
N ARG A 234 -16.82 -0.49 14.80
CA ARG A 234 -16.13 0.74 14.40
C ARG A 234 -14.84 0.40 13.66
N LEU A 235 -14.71 0.89 12.44
CA LEU A 235 -13.54 0.68 11.57
C LEU A 235 -12.68 1.94 11.43
N PHE A 236 -13.25 3.11 11.68
CA PHE A 236 -12.59 4.40 11.48
C PHE A 236 -13.06 5.40 12.52
N GLU A 237 -12.13 6.24 12.98
CA GLU A 237 -12.38 7.30 13.94
C GLU A 237 -11.35 8.40 13.71
N GLU A 238 -11.83 9.60 13.40
CA GLU A 238 -11.01 10.80 13.30
C GLU A 238 -11.69 11.94 14.06
N TRP A 239 -10.92 12.68 14.86
CA TRP A 239 -11.45 13.75 15.70
C TRP A 239 -10.68 15.05 15.52
N GLY A 240 -11.36 16.15 15.81
CA GLY A 240 -10.80 17.49 15.80
C GLY A 240 -10.48 18.03 14.40
N ASN A 241 -9.86 19.21 14.38
CA ASN A 241 -9.52 19.91 13.15
C ASN A 241 -8.33 19.23 12.43
N LYS A 242 -8.51 18.90 11.15
CA LYS A 242 -7.50 18.25 10.28
C LYS A 242 -6.89 19.19 9.24
N GLY A 243 -7.20 20.48 9.34
CA GLY A 243 -6.83 21.52 8.39
C GLY A 243 -7.83 21.64 7.24
N ASN A 244 -7.76 22.77 6.53
CA ASN A 244 -8.64 23.04 5.40
C ASN A 244 -8.15 22.30 4.14
N LYS A 245 -8.36 20.99 4.10
CA LYS A 245 -8.02 20.12 2.98
C LYS A 245 -8.87 18.86 3.01
N TRP A 246 -9.14 18.31 1.84
CA TRP A 246 -9.69 16.97 1.71
C TRP A 246 -8.61 15.93 2.01
N ILE A 247 -8.97 14.92 2.80
CA ILE A 247 -8.10 13.82 3.21
C ILE A 247 -8.81 12.52 2.85
N GLN A 248 -8.07 11.57 2.28
CA GLN A 248 -8.63 10.27 1.95
C GLN A 248 -8.68 9.38 3.21
N GLY A 249 -9.89 8.92 3.56
CA GLY A 249 -10.14 7.90 4.57
C GLY A 249 -10.34 6.52 3.95
N LYS A 250 -10.11 5.47 4.75
CA LYS A 250 -10.33 4.07 4.34
C LYS A 250 -10.99 3.28 5.46
N LEU A 251 -12.03 2.53 5.13
CA LEU A 251 -12.65 1.52 5.99
C LEU A 251 -12.22 0.14 5.48
N TYR A 252 -11.43 -0.58 6.27
CA TYR A 252 -11.00 -1.94 5.94
C TYR A 252 -12.09 -2.92 6.35
N VAL A 253 -13.10 -3.06 5.50
CA VAL A 253 -14.31 -3.86 5.76
C VAL A 253 -13.99 -5.35 5.80
N GLY A 254 -13.11 -5.83 4.92
CA GLY A 254 -12.74 -7.23 4.88
C GLY A 254 -13.90 -8.15 4.52
N ARG A 255 -13.80 -9.42 4.93
CA ARG A 255 -14.74 -10.46 4.52
C ARG A 255 -16.03 -10.45 5.36
N HIS A 256 -17.16 -10.26 4.71
CA HIS A 256 -18.49 -10.59 5.25
C HIS A 256 -19.19 -11.62 4.37
N SER A 257 -19.60 -12.74 4.97
CA SER A 257 -20.31 -13.84 4.29
C SER A 257 -21.83 -13.62 4.21
N GLY A 258 -22.36 -12.61 4.90
CA GLY A 258 -23.78 -12.27 4.89
C GLY A 258 -24.04 -10.76 4.83
N PRO A 259 -25.31 -10.34 4.85
CA PRO A 259 -25.67 -8.96 4.61
C PRO A 259 -25.10 -7.98 5.64
N PHE A 260 -24.55 -6.87 5.16
CA PHE A 260 -23.94 -5.83 5.99
C PHE A 260 -24.23 -4.42 5.45
N LYS A 261 -23.99 -3.39 6.27
CA LYS A 261 -24.04 -1.97 5.90
C LYS A 261 -22.74 -1.28 6.24
N VAL A 262 -22.39 -0.27 5.46
CA VAL A 262 -21.37 0.71 5.79
C VAL A 262 -22.06 1.98 6.28
N ILE A 263 -21.61 2.52 7.40
CA ILE A 263 -22.26 3.65 8.07
C ILE A 263 -21.19 4.68 8.44
N PHE A 264 -21.42 5.93 8.05
CA PHE A 264 -20.67 7.07 8.54
C PHE A 264 -21.50 7.80 9.59
N GLU A 265 -20.87 8.14 10.72
CA GLU A 265 -21.51 8.95 11.76
C GLU A 265 -20.62 10.12 12.10
N ALA A 266 -21.21 11.30 12.24
CA ALA A 266 -20.51 12.48 12.65
C ALA A 266 -21.13 13.05 13.93
N GLU A 267 -20.28 13.27 14.91
CA GLU A 267 -20.58 13.96 16.15
C GLU A 267 -19.98 15.37 16.10
N ARG A 268 -20.72 16.39 16.53
CA ARG A 268 -20.27 17.78 16.46
C ARG A 268 -20.41 18.52 17.80
N SER A 269 -19.55 19.51 18.04
CA SER A 269 -19.64 20.43 19.19
C SER A 269 -20.44 21.71 18.84
N TYR A 270 -20.82 22.50 19.86
CA TYR A 270 -21.84 23.59 19.83
C TYR A 270 -21.67 24.74 18.81
N ASN A 271 -20.61 24.79 18.01
CA ASN A 271 -20.31 25.93 17.16
C ASN A 271 -20.46 25.65 15.65
N VAL A 272 -21.03 26.63 14.95
CA VAL A 272 -21.19 26.65 13.48
C VAL A 272 -19.87 26.89 12.74
N PHE A 273 -18.76 27.07 13.47
CA PHE A 273 -17.45 27.45 12.94
C PHE A 273 -16.57 26.25 12.57
N GLY A 274 -17.15 25.06 12.53
CA GLY A 274 -16.52 23.84 12.03
C GLY A 274 -17.37 23.17 10.97
N ASP A 275 -16.80 22.26 10.20
CA ASP A 275 -17.54 21.37 9.30
C ASP A 275 -16.94 19.96 9.29
N ILE A 276 -17.81 18.96 9.16
CA ILE A 276 -17.44 17.59 8.82
C ILE A 276 -18.16 17.29 7.51
N ALA A 277 -17.39 16.99 6.48
CA ALA A 277 -17.87 16.62 5.17
C ALA A 277 -17.26 15.30 4.72
N ILE A 278 -18.03 14.54 3.94
CA ILE A 278 -17.60 13.33 3.27
C ILE A 278 -17.96 13.40 1.79
N ASP A 279 -17.16 12.77 0.96
CA ASP A 279 -17.35 12.72 -0.49
C ASP A 279 -16.79 11.43 -1.09
N ASP A 280 -17.15 11.13 -2.33
CA ASP A 280 -16.53 10.11 -3.19
C ASP A 280 -16.34 8.74 -2.49
N VAL A 281 -17.43 8.19 -1.94
CA VAL A 281 -17.44 6.88 -1.28
C VAL A 281 -17.39 5.77 -2.35
N SER A 282 -16.31 4.99 -2.37
CA SER A 282 -16.11 3.92 -3.35
C SER A 282 -15.77 2.58 -2.68
N PHE A 283 -16.20 1.48 -3.30
CA PHE A 283 -15.99 0.12 -2.82
C PHE A 283 -14.90 -0.54 -3.67
N GLU A 284 -13.71 -0.70 -3.10
CA GLU A 284 -12.53 -1.24 -3.75
C GLU A 284 -12.34 -2.72 -3.37
N ASN A 285 -12.12 -3.59 -4.36
CA ASN A 285 -11.82 -5.02 -4.17
C ASN A 285 -12.84 -5.78 -3.30
N CYS A 286 -14.11 -5.37 -3.32
CA CYS A 286 -15.19 -5.99 -2.55
C CYS A 286 -15.87 -7.15 -3.29
N THR A 287 -15.53 -7.40 -4.55
CA THR A 287 -16.13 -8.47 -5.36
C THR A 287 -15.42 -9.81 -5.16
N LEU A 288 -16.21 -10.87 -5.03
CA LEU A 288 -15.66 -12.23 -4.92
C LEU A 288 -15.06 -12.71 -6.25
N PRO A 289 -14.07 -13.64 -6.22
CA PRO A 289 -13.49 -14.20 -7.42
C PRO A 289 -14.56 -14.81 -8.34
N PRO A 290 -14.48 -14.60 -9.67
CA PRO A 290 -15.49 -15.06 -10.61
C PRO A 290 -15.56 -16.59 -10.66
N ILE A 291 -16.77 -17.11 -10.86
CA ILE A 291 -17.01 -18.54 -11.06
C ILE A 291 -16.57 -18.91 -12.47
N VAL A 292 -15.76 -19.96 -12.61
CA VAL A 292 -15.24 -20.43 -13.90
C VAL A 292 -15.47 -21.93 -14.10
N SER A 293 -15.45 -22.38 -15.35
CA SER A 293 -15.65 -23.80 -15.70
C SER A 293 -14.51 -24.69 -15.22
N SER A 294 -13.27 -24.21 -15.31
CA SER A 294 -12.07 -24.94 -14.87
C SER A 294 -10.97 -23.99 -14.42
N CYS A 295 -10.25 -24.35 -13.36
CA CYS A 295 -9.12 -23.57 -12.88
C CYS A 295 -7.86 -23.78 -13.74
N LYS A 296 -6.98 -22.77 -13.77
CA LYS A 296 -5.66 -22.92 -14.40
C LYS A 296 -4.83 -23.95 -13.62
N ARG A 297 -3.86 -24.57 -14.29
CA ARG A 297 -2.96 -25.54 -13.66
C ARG A 297 -2.29 -24.91 -12.42
N GLY A 298 -2.42 -25.58 -11.28
CA GLY A 298 -1.83 -25.12 -10.01
C GLY A 298 -2.71 -24.19 -9.19
N GLN A 299 -3.94 -23.88 -9.61
CA GLN A 299 -4.92 -23.17 -8.78
C GLN A 299 -5.80 -24.13 -7.99
N HIS A 300 -6.30 -23.68 -6.84
CA HIS A 300 -7.31 -24.39 -6.07
C HIS A 300 -8.71 -24.01 -6.56
N ARG A 301 -9.60 -25.01 -6.67
CA ARG A 301 -11.00 -24.81 -7.06
C ARG A 301 -11.91 -24.84 -5.84
N CYS A 302 -12.50 -23.71 -5.53
CA CYS A 302 -13.49 -23.55 -4.48
C CYS A 302 -14.75 -24.38 -4.77
N ALA A 303 -15.54 -24.71 -3.74
CA ALA A 303 -16.79 -25.45 -3.91
C ALA A 303 -17.81 -24.68 -4.77
N ARG A 304 -17.84 -23.35 -4.66
CA ARG A 304 -18.62 -22.40 -5.49
C ARG A 304 -18.16 -22.36 -6.95
N GLY A 305 -16.98 -22.90 -7.27
CA GLY A 305 -16.42 -22.94 -8.63
C GLY A 305 -15.54 -21.74 -9.00
N SER A 306 -15.24 -20.84 -8.05
CA SER A 306 -14.15 -19.87 -8.16
C SER A 306 -12.78 -20.54 -8.06
N CYS A 307 -11.73 -19.83 -8.48
CA CYS A 307 -10.35 -20.31 -8.40
C CYS A 307 -9.49 -19.33 -7.62
N ILE A 308 -8.71 -19.85 -6.68
CA ILE A 308 -7.79 -19.08 -5.84
C ILE A 308 -6.36 -19.63 -5.91
N ASP A 309 -5.38 -18.84 -5.46
CA ASP A 309 -4.00 -19.29 -5.29
C ASP A 309 -3.92 -20.26 -4.09
N PRO A 310 -3.32 -21.45 -4.21
CA PRO A 310 -3.17 -22.38 -3.09
C PRO A 310 -2.45 -21.83 -1.85
N ARG A 311 -1.71 -20.72 -1.96
CA ARG A 311 -1.09 -20.02 -0.82
C ARG A 311 -2.11 -19.40 0.13
N ARG A 312 -3.32 -19.16 -0.36
CA ARG A 312 -4.48 -18.66 0.41
C ARG A 312 -5.26 -19.76 1.13
N LEU A 313 -4.89 -21.02 0.92
CA LEU A 313 -5.55 -22.10 1.63
C LEU A 313 -5.18 -22.09 3.10
N CYS A 314 -6.21 -22.29 3.92
CA CYS A 314 -6.07 -22.53 5.33
C CYS A 314 -5.31 -21.41 6.07
N ASP A 315 -5.62 -20.15 5.78
CA ASP A 315 -5.00 -18.96 6.38
C ASP A 315 -5.97 -18.08 7.19
N TYR A 316 -7.13 -18.64 7.57
CA TYR A 316 -8.24 -18.00 8.29
C TYR A 316 -9.03 -16.97 7.49
N THR A 317 -8.62 -16.71 6.25
CA THR A 317 -9.35 -15.80 5.37
C THR A 317 -10.18 -16.59 4.38
N ASP A 318 -11.50 -16.37 4.37
CA ASP A 318 -12.36 -16.94 3.34
C ASP A 318 -12.17 -16.13 2.05
N ASP A 319 -11.32 -16.64 1.15
CA ASP A 319 -11.04 -16.09 -0.18
C ASP A 319 -11.95 -16.72 -1.25
N CYS A 320 -12.51 -17.90 -0.97
CA CYS A 320 -13.41 -18.58 -1.90
C CYS A 320 -14.81 -17.96 -2.01
N GLY A 321 -15.29 -17.29 -0.96
CA GLY A 321 -16.66 -16.79 -0.87
C GLY A 321 -17.64 -17.75 -0.20
N ASP A 322 -17.19 -18.97 0.10
CA ASP A 322 -18.00 -20.09 0.63
C ASP A 322 -17.25 -20.89 1.71
N ASN A 323 -16.10 -20.37 2.15
CA ASN A 323 -15.23 -20.93 3.18
C ASN A 323 -14.64 -22.31 2.82
N SER A 324 -14.68 -22.72 1.54
CA SER A 324 -14.18 -24.03 1.11
C SER A 324 -12.65 -24.16 1.10
N ASP A 325 -11.94 -23.03 1.12
CA ASP A 325 -10.49 -22.91 1.31
C ASP A 325 -10.03 -23.09 2.76
N GLU A 326 -10.94 -22.90 3.70
CA GLU A 326 -10.70 -22.99 5.14
C GLU A 326 -11.18 -24.32 5.76
N VAL A 327 -11.58 -25.29 4.93
CA VAL A 327 -11.94 -26.64 5.37
C VAL A 327 -10.76 -27.63 5.24
N ASN A 328 -10.77 -28.67 6.07
CA ASN A 328 -9.80 -29.78 6.05
C ASN A 328 -8.32 -29.38 6.25
N CYS A 329 -8.07 -28.40 7.12
CA CYS A 329 -6.76 -27.81 7.33
C CYS A 329 -5.82 -28.59 8.27
N TYR A 330 -6.01 -29.91 8.42
CA TYR A 330 -5.23 -30.75 9.35
C TYR A 330 -3.73 -30.82 9.02
N SER A 331 -3.35 -30.51 7.79
CA SER A 331 -1.95 -30.45 7.33
C SER A 331 -1.26 -29.11 7.60
N TYR A 332 -2.00 -28.10 8.05
CA TYR A 332 -1.52 -26.75 8.34
C TYR A 332 -1.30 -26.62 9.85
N ASN A 333 -0.04 -26.72 10.27
CA ASN A 333 0.33 -26.67 11.68
C ASN A 333 0.26 -25.23 12.22
N TYR A 334 0.18 -25.09 13.55
CA TYR A 334 0.26 -23.80 14.26
C TYR A 334 -0.78 -22.77 13.81
N ARG A 335 -1.92 -23.24 13.28
CA ARG A 335 -3.10 -22.42 13.03
C ARG A 335 -3.67 -21.91 14.36
N CYS A 336 -3.73 -20.60 14.55
CA CYS A 336 -4.30 -19.98 15.74
C CYS A 336 -4.91 -18.61 15.46
N SER A 337 -6.23 -18.51 15.65
CA SER A 337 -7.01 -17.27 15.61
C SER A 337 -7.25 -16.67 17.01
N PHE A 338 -6.61 -17.23 18.04
CA PHE A 338 -6.75 -16.85 19.45
C PHE A 338 -8.16 -16.86 20.06
N GLU A 339 -9.21 -17.23 19.34
CA GLU A 339 -10.59 -17.22 19.84
C GLU A 339 -10.82 -17.98 21.15
N ARG A 340 -10.03 -19.03 21.41
CA ARG A 340 -10.21 -19.88 22.61
C ARG A 340 -8.97 -19.99 23.50
N SER A 341 -7.77 -19.89 22.93
CA SER A 341 -6.50 -20.07 23.65
C SER A 341 -5.30 -19.61 22.78
N LEU A 342 -4.08 -19.74 23.31
CA LEU A 342 -2.83 -19.60 22.55
C LEU A 342 -2.53 -20.78 21.60
N CYS A 343 -3.47 -21.72 21.47
CA CYS A 343 -3.35 -22.92 20.63
C CYS A 343 -2.07 -23.73 20.97
N GLN A 344 -1.16 -23.87 20.00
CA GLN A 344 0.12 -24.59 20.15
C GLN A 344 1.30 -23.63 20.35
N TRP A 345 1.05 -22.33 20.46
CA TRP A 345 2.06 -21.31 20.69
C TRP A 345 2.37 -21.19 22.18
N ASN A 346 3.63 -20.95 22.50
CA ASN A 346 4.14 -20.88 23.86
C ASN A 346 4.76 -19.51 24.11
N GLN A 347 4.42 -18.90 25.24
CA GLN A 347 5.14 -17.75 25.76
C GLN A 347 6.54 -18.19 26.15
N LEU A 348 7.54 -17.43 25.72
CA LEU A 348 8.88 -17.61 26.24
C LEU A 348 9.03 -16.85 27.56
N SER A 349 10.02 -17.23 28.35
CA SER A 349 10.36 -16.57 29.62
C SER A 349 11.76 -15.95 29.57
N ASP A 350 12.36 -15.88 28.38
CA ASP A 350 13.67 -15.30 28.12
C ASP A 350 13.55 -13.83 27.66
N ASP A 351 12.45 -13.18 28.02
CA ASP A 351 12.02 -11.84 27.64
C ASP A 351 11.55 -11.02 28.86
N ASP A 352 11.08 -9.79 28.63
CA ASP A 352 10.76 -8.83 29.69
C ASP A 352 9.27 -8.87 30.10
N PHE A 353 8.38 -9.28 29.20
CA PHE A 353 6.95 -9.40 29.46
C PHE A 353 6.23 -10.32 28.47
N ASP A 354 5.00 -10.68 28.82
CA ASP A 354 4.17 -11.60 28.05
C ASP A 354 3.23 -10.89 27.07
N TRP A 355 3.10 -11.43 25.86
CA TRP A 355 1.91 -11.23 25.02
C TRP A 355 0.62 -11.55 25.77
N THR A 356 -0.39 -10.70 25.62
CA THR A 356 -1.69 -10.83 26.29
C THR A 356 -2.80 -11.02 25.26
N ARG A 357 -3.79 -11.87 25.57
CA ARG A 357 -4.97 -12.05 24.72
C ARG A 357 -6.04 -11.01 25.08
N ASN A 358 -6.53 -10.24 24.11
CA ASN A 358 -7.54 -9.20 24.31
C ASN A 358 -8.74 -9.35 23.38
N GLN A 359 -9.82 -8.61 23.68
CA GLN A 359 -11.01 -8.46 22.85
C GLN A 359 -11.37 -6.97 22.75
N GLY A 360 -11.80 -6.53 21.57
CA GLY A 360 -12.16 -5.12 21.35
C GLY A 360 -10.95 -4.18 21.34
N SER A 361 -11.13 -2.93 21.78
CA SER A 361 -10.05 -1.93 21.81
C SER A 361 -9.02 -2.22 22.90
N THR A 362 -7.76 -1.81 22.68
CA THR A 362 -6.76 -1.74 23.76
C THR A 362 -7.11 -0.61 24.74
N ALA A 363 -6.52 -0.65 25.94
CA ALA A 363 -6.80 0.33 27.00
C ALA A 363 -6.28 1.74 26.69
N SER A 364 -5.28 1.83 25.80
CA SER A 364 -4.62 3.04 25.31
C SER A 364 -5.45 3.72 24.21
N TYR A 365 -5.63 5.03 24.32
CA TYR A 365 -6.39 5.80 23.33
C TYR A 365 -5.58 6.03 22.05
N GLY A 366 -6.20 5.79 20.90
CA GLY A 366 -5.59 6.05 19.59
C GLY A 366 -4.49 5.07 19.20
N THR A 367 -4.46 3.87 19.78
CA THR A 367 -3.53 2.79 19.42
C THR A 367 -4.23 1.44 19.42
N GLY A 368 -3.56 0.43 18.88
CA GLY A 368 -4.06 -0.94 18.84
C GLY A 368 -5.32 -1.11 17.97
N PRO A 369 -5.75 -2.35 17.72
CA PRO A 369 -6.94 -2.62 16.95
C PRO A 369 -8.20 -2.39 17.80
N MET A 370 -9.31 -2.03 17.15
CA MET A 370 -10.62 -1.91 17.80
C MET A 370 -11.44 -3.22 17.79
N PHE A 371 -11.01 -4.18 16.98
CA PHE A 371 -11.68 -5.44 16.70
C PHE A 371 -10.65 -6.48 16.24
N ASP A 372 -10.96 -7.77 16.38
CA ASP A 372 -10.13 -8.86 15.91
C ASP A 372 -10.21 -9.03 14.38
N HIS A 373 -9.19 -9.65 13.77
CA HIS A 373 -9.22 -9.88 12.33
C HIS A 373 -10.20 -11.02 11.97
N THR A 374 -10.20 -12.10 12.76
CA THR A 374 -10.92 -13.35 12.47
C THR A 374 -12.42 -13.15 12.25
N LEU A 375 -13.10 -12.48 13.19
CA LEU A 375 -14.53 -12.24 13.17
C LEU A 375 -14.88 -10.84 12.65
N GLY A 376 -13.93 -9.90 12.64
CA GLY A 376 -14.18 -8.50 12.29
C GLY A 376 -15.08 -7.81 13.32
N THR A 377 -15.00 -8.20 14.60
CA THR A 377 -15.87 -7.65 15.65
C THR A 377 -15.11 -7.35 16.94
N SER A 378 -15.68 -6.52 17.81
CA SER A 378 -15.09 -6.29 19.14
C SER A 378 -15.22 -7.50 20.09
N ALA A 379 -15.93 -8.56 19.68
CA ALA A 379 -16.14 -9.77 20.48
C ALA A 379 -15.09 -10.86 20.20
N GLY A 380 -14.44 -10.83 19.04
CA GLY A 380 -13.36 -11.76 18.75
C GLY A 380 -12.06 -11.34 19.44
N SER A 381 -11.07 -12.22 19.35
CA SER A 381 -9.90 -12.20 20.21
C SER A 381 -8.62 -12.18 19.41
N TYR A 382 -7.68 -11.35 19.83
CA TYR A 382 -6.36 -11.26 19.22
C TYR A 382 -5.29 -11.25 20.31
N LEU A 383 -4.03 -11.35 19.90
CA LEU A 383 -2.90 -11.29 20.81
C LEU A 383 -2.20 -9.94 20.68
N TYR A 384 -1.86 -9.29 21.79
CA TYR A 384 -1.21 -7.98 21.77
C TYR A 384 -0.12 -7.85 22.83
N ALA A 385 0.87 -7.03 22.51
CA ALA A 385 1.94 -6.65 23.41
C ALA A 385 1.59 -5.32 24.09
N GLU A 386 1.15 -5.39 25.33
CA GLU A 386 0.76 -4.24 26.15
C GLU A 386 1.96 -3.33 26.41
N ALA A 387 1.98 -2.14 25.78
CA ALA A 387 3.11 -1.21 25.86
C ALA A 387 3.04 -0.27 27.08
N SER A 388 1.95 -0.29 27.85
CA SER A 388 1.79 0.60 29.02
C SER A 388 2.69 0.21 30.20
N TRP A 389 2.62 1.03 31.25
CA TRP A 389 3.42 0.83 32.47
C TRP A 389 3.20 -0.59 33.03
N PRO A 390 4.26 -1.31 33.45
CA PRO A 390 5.61 -0.84 33.78
C PRO A 390 6.65 -0.97 32.65
N ARG A 391 6.23 -1.21 31.41
CA ARG A 391 7.14 -1.49 30.29
C ARG A 391 8.01 -0.28 29.90
N LYS A 392 9.24 -0.55 29.46
CA LYS A 392 10.25 0.43 29.05
C LYS A 392 10.69 0.23 27.60
N LYS A 393 11.31 1.27 27.02
CA LYS A 393 11.78 1.22 25.63
C LYS A 393 12.76 0.07 25.46
N GLY A 394 12.50 -0.78 24.47
CA GLY A 394 13.31 -1.96 24.19
C GLY A 394 12.87 -3.24 24.91
N ASP A 395 11.91 -3.17 25.84
CA ASP A 395 11.33 -4.36 26.47
C ASP A 395 10.72 -5.27 25.39
N LYS A 396 10.86 -6.58 25.58
CA LYS A 396 10.46 -7.60 24.62
C LYS A 396 9.35 -8.51 25.15
N ALA A 397 8.46 -8.90 24.24
CA ALA A 397 7.52 -10.00 24.43
C ALA A 397 7.65 -11.02 23.31
N ARG A 398 7.78 -12.30 23.66
CA ARG A 398 8.17 -13.37 22.74
C ARG A 398 7.22 -14.54 22.80
N LEU A 399 6.68 -14.88 21.64
CA LEU A 399 5.83 -16.05 21.42
C LEU A 399 6.55 -17.01 20.48
N ALA A 400 6.60 -18.29 20.83
CA ALA A 400 7.32 -19.29 20.04
C ALA A 400 6.45 -20.49 19.66
N SER A 401 6.71 -21.02 18.47
CA SER A 401 6.19 -22.32 18.05
C SER A 401 6.91 -23.45 18.80
N GLY A 402 6.52 -24.72 18.59
CA GLY A 402 7.42 -25.85 18.81
C GLY A 402 8.45 -25.97 17.69
N PHE A 403 9.25 -27.04 17.70
CA PHE A 403 10.23 -27.29 16.63
C PHE A 403 9.55 -27.76 15.34
N LEU A 404 10.08 -27.28 14.23
CA LEU A 404 9.59 -27.45 12.88
C LEU A 404 10.70 -27.92 11.95
N SER A 405 10.32 -28.57 10.86
CA SER A 405 11.17 -28.87 9.72
C SER A 405 10.53 -28.31 8.44
N ALA A 406 11.32 -27.60 7.65
CA ALA A 406 10.91 -27.08 6.35
C ALA A 406 11.07 -28.18 5.28
N LEU A 407 10.03 -28.40 4.48
CA LEU A 407 10.03 -29.38 3.38
C LEU A 407 9.65 -28.70 2.05
N PRO A 408 10.46 -28.82 0.98
CA PRO A 408 11.83 -29.36 0.96
C PRO A 408 12.79 -28.55 1.86
N GLN A 409 13.83 -29.21 2.38
CA GLN A 409 14.83 -28.55 3.22
C GLN A 409 15.53 -27.43 2.43
N GLY A 410 15.70 -26.27 3.07
CA GLY A 410 16.35 -25.09 2.48
C GLY A 410 15.51 -24.32 1.47
N ASP A 411 14.27 -24.72 1.21
CA ASP A 411 13.37 -24.02 0.28
C ASP A 411 12.49 -22.98 1.00
N THR A 412 11.91 -22.07 0.23
CA THR A 412 10.99 -20.99 0.67
C THR A 412 9.53 -21.42 0.74
N SER A 413 9.25 -22.72 0.54
CA SER A 413 7.89 -23.28 0.58
C SER A 413 7.27 -23.26 2.00
N CYS A 414 8.08 -23.45 3.04
CA CYS A 414 7.64 -23.26 4.43
C CYS A 414 7.55 -21.77 4.75
N LYS A 415 6.34 -21.30 5.06
CA LYS A 415 6.08 -19.90 5.36
C LYS A 415 5.17 -19.77 6.58
N LEU A 416 5.45 -18.75 7.40
CA LEU A 416 4.53 -18.25 8.42
C LEU A 416 3.68 -17.14 7.80
N ARG A 417 2.37 -17.17 8.06
CA ARG A 417 1.40 -16.16 7.66
C ARG A 417 0.67 -15.71 8.92
N PHE A 418 0.39 -14.43 9.03
CA PHE A 418 -0.36 -13.85 10.14
C PHE A 418 -0.81 -12.45 9.78
N TYR A 419 -1.80 -11.96 10.51
CA TYR A 419 -2.22 -10.57 10.49
C TYR A 419 -1.59 -9.82 11.66
N PHE A 420 -1.23 -8.56 11.45
CA PHE A 420 -0.70 -7.70 12.49
C PHE A 420 -1.31 -6.30 12.41
N HIS A 421 -1.40 -5.64 13.55
CA HIS A 421 -1.87 -4.26 13.66
C HIS A 421 -0.82 -3.45 14.41
N MET A 422 -0.37 -2.36 13.77
CA MET A 422 0.71 -1.49 14.24
C MET A 422 0.31 -0.04 14.02
N PHE A 423 -0.42 0.52 14.98
CA PHE A 423 -0.94 1.88 14.95
C PHE A 423 -0.58 2.67 16.19
N GLY A 424 0.13 3.78 16.00
CA GLY A 424 0.52 4.69 17.07
C GLY A 424 1.83 5.44 16.78
N PRO A 425 2.04 6.62 17.38
CA PRO A 425 3.22 7.46 17.14
C PRO A 425 4.53 6.82 17.61
N ASP A 426 4.48 5.94 18.61
CA ASP A 426 5.66 5.35 19.26
C ASP A 426 5.72 3.83 19.07
N ILE A 427 5.21 3.34 17.94
CA ILE A 427 5.28 1.92 17.59
C ILE A 427 6.74 1.48 17.50
N GLY A 428 7.06 0.40 18.20
CA GLY A 428 8.37 -0.24 18.15
C GLY A 428 8.52 -1.15 16.94
N SER A 429 8.92 -2.40 17.18
CA SER A 429 9.24 -3.35 16.11
C SER A 429 8.59 -4.71 16.34
N LEU A 430 8.06 -5.30 15.28
CA LEU A 430 7.63 -6.69 15.20
C LEU A 430 8.66 -7.49 14.42
N ASN A 431 9.29 -8.44 15.09
CA ASN A 431 10.36 -9.28 14.55
C ASN A 431 9.94 -10.74 14.50
N VAL A 432 10.42 -11.47 13.49
CA VAL A 432 10.32 -12.93 13.44
C VAL A 432 11.71 -13.51 13.28
N TYR A 433 12.02 -14.48 14.14
CA TYR A 433 13.29 -15.19 14.18
C TYR A 433 13.10 -16.68 13.91
N THR A 434 14.13 -17.31 13.36
CA THR A 434 14.31 -18.76 13.39
C THR A 434 15.45 -19.14 14.32
N ARG A 435 15.23 -20.16 15.16
CA ARG A 435 16.21 -20.63 16.15
C ARG A 435 16.38 -22.16 16.09
N PRO A 436 17.57 -22.70 15.79
CA PRO A 436 17.77 -24.16 15.68
C PRO A 436 17.65 -24.94 16.99
N CYS A 437 17.94 -24.30 18.12
CA CYS A 437 17.92 -24.92 19.44
C CYS A 437 17.78 -23.88 20.55
N ASN A 438 17.37 -24.29 21.75
CA ASN A 438 17.37 -23.39 22.91
C ASN A 438 18.81 -22.95 23.23
N GLY A 439 19.09 -21.64 23.19
CA GLY A 439 20.43 -21.07 23.37
C GLY A 439 21.31 -21.02 22.11
N CYS A 440 20.82 -21.49 20.96
CA CYS A 440 21.48 -21.24 19.67
C CYS A 440 21.32 -19.77 19.25
N ALA A 441 22.22 -19.30 18.38
CA ALA A 441 22.06 -18.02 17.70
C ALA A 441 20.76 -17.99 16.88
N GLU A 442 20.06 -16.87 16.95
CA GLU A 442 18.79 -16.65 16.26
C GLU A 442 19.02 -15.90 14.95
N THR A 443 18.26 -16.24 13.92
CA THR A 443 18.32 -15.57 12.62
C THR A 443 17.06 -14.74 12.42
N LEU A 444 17.22 -13.42 12.25
CA LEU A 444 16.12 -12.51 11.92
C LEU A 444 15.66 -12.76 10.48
N VAL A 445 14.41 -13.15 10.29
CA VAL A 445 13.83 -13.46 8.98
C VAL A 445 12.76 -12.45 8.54
N TYR A 446 12.21 -11.67 9.48
CA TYR A 446 11.25 -10.60 9.19
C TYR A 446 11.33 -9.51 10.24
N THR A 447 11.19 -8.26 9.82
CA THR A 447 11.03 -7.11 10.71
C THR A 447 10.09 -6.08 10.10
N ARG A 448 9.23 -5.51 10.94
CA ARG A 448 8.45 -4.30 10.65
C ARG A 448 8.56 -3.36 11.83
N SER A 449 8.67 -2.07 11.56
CA SER A 449 8.87 -1.05 12.58
C SER A 449 8.08 0.20 12.25
N GLY A 450 7.67 0.92 13.29
CA GLY A 450 6.92 2.17 13.17
C GLY A 450 5.45 2.00 12.80
N ASN A 451 4.76 3.13 12.70
CA ASN A 451 3.33 3.19 12.43
C ASN A 451 3.02 2.70 11.00
N VAL A 452 2.25 1.62 10.88
CA VAL A 452 1.76 1.09 9.61
C VAL A 452 0.39 1.71 9.27
N GLY A 453 -0.45 1.90 10.27
CA GLY A 453 -1.78 2.48 10.14
C GLY A 453 -2.82 1.72 10.94
N ASN A 454 -4.03 2.28 11.05
CA ASN A 454 -5.12 1.70 11.83
C ASN A 454 -5.88 0.62 11.03
N PHE A 455 -5.19 -0.45 10.66
CA PHE A 455 -5.76 -1.59 9.96
C PHE A 455 -4.95 -2.86 10.21
N TRP A 456 -5.59 -4.02 10.03
CA TRP A 456 -4.90 -5.30 10.04
C TRP A 456 -4.18 -5.52 8.71
N ASP A 457 -2.86 -5.60 8.74
CA ASP A 457 -2.02 -5.91 7.59
C ASP A 457 -1.56 -7.37 7.62
N ARG A 458 -1.35 -7.96 6.44
CA ARG A 458 -0.98 -9.38 6.31
C ARG A 458 0.52 -9.52 6.09
N ALA A 459 1.17 -10.32 6.93
CA ALA A 459 2.55 -10.74 6.74
C ALA A 459 2.64 -12.15 6.16
N GLU A 460 3.60 -12.37 5.25
CA GLU A 460 4.00 -13.69 4.77
C GLU A 460 5.52 -13.81 4.83
N VAL A 461 6.01 -14.66 5.74
CA VAL A 461 7.43 -14.78 6.08
C VAL A 461 7.95 -16.12 5.61
N SER A 462 8.94 -16.10 4.71
CA SER A 462 9.64 -17.30 4.26
C SER A 462 10.56 -17.82 5.34
N LEU A 463 10.50 -19.13 5.61
CA LEU A 463 11.27 -19.80 6.66
C LEU A 463 12.21 -20.87 6.06
N PRO A 464 13.20 -20.49 5.23
CA PRO A 464 14.14 -21.44 4.69
C PRO A 464 15.04 -21.98 5.80
N SER A 465 15.06 -23.30 5.97
CA SER A 465 15.99 -23.95 6.89
C SER A 465 16.33 -25.35 6.43
N THR A 466 17.60 -25.73 6.62
CA THR A 466 18.10 -27.09 6.40
C THR A 466 18.13 -27.92 7.68
N VAL A 467 17.96 -27.29 8.84
CA VAL A 467 17.93 -27.94 10.16
C VAL A 467 16.57 -27.73 10.82
N PRO A 468 16.16 -28.57 11.78
CA PRO A 468 15.00 -28.28 12.62
C PRO A 468 15.15 -26.94 13.33
N PHE A 469 14.06 -26.19 13.42
CA PHE A 469 14.07 -24.83 13.98
C PHE A 469 12.77 -24.50 14.68
N GLN A 470 12.84 -23.56 15.61
CA GLN A 470 11.71 -22.92 16.26
C GLN A 470 11.47 -21.55 15.60
N VAL A 471 10.21 -21.14 15.44
CA VAL A 471 9.85 -19.78 15.03
C VAL A 471 9.55 -18.98 16.28
N VAL A 472 10.15 -17.79 16.39
CA VAL A 472 9.91 -16.87 17.51
C VAL A 472 9.41 -15.54 16.95
N ILE A 473 8.24 -15.10 17.41
CA ILE A 473 7.64 -13.81 17.11
C ILE A 473 7.90 -12.90 18.32
N GLU A 474 8.63 -11.82 18.09
CA GLU A 474 9.03 -10.87 19.12
C GLU A 474 8.41 -9.49 18.84
N SER A 475 7.73 -8.94 19.83
CA SER A 475 7.40 -7.51 19.88
C SER A 475 8.46 -6.80 20.70
N VAL A 476 8.97 -5.68 20.19
CA VAL A 476 9.87 -4.77 20.87
C VAL A 476 9.14 -3.47 21.13
N ARG A 477 9.05 -3.06 22.38
CA ARG A 477 8.38 -1.81 22.77
C ARG A 477 9.14 -0.58 22.26
N GLY A 478 8.41 0.36 21.67
CA GLY A 478 8.94 1.66 21.24
C GLY A 478 9.18 2.65 22.39
N SER A 479 9.22 3.94 22.07
CA SER A 479 9.54 5.00 23.04
C SER A 479 8.49 5.18 24.14
N SER A 480 7.23 4.94 23.83
CA SER A 480 6.07 5.23 24.70
C SER A 480 5.10 4.05 24.77
N TYR A 481 4.01 4.24 25.52
CA TYR A 481 2.87 3.32 25.58
C TYR A 481 1.94 3.45 24.37
N GLN A 482 2.09 4.51 23.57
CA GLN A 482 1.28 4.76 22.37
C GLN A 482 1.82 3.97 21.16
N GLY A 483 2.02 2.67 21.33
CA GLY A 483 2.71 1.83 20.36
C GLY A 483 2.38 0.34 20.49
N ASP A 484 1.10 0.00 20.67
CA ASP A 484 0.66 -1.39 20.79
C ASP A 484 0.86 -2.15 19.48
N ILE A 485 1.46 -3.34 19.59
CA ILE A 485 1.60 -4.28 18.47
C ILE A 485 0.68 -5.45 18.74
N SER A 486 -0.20 -5.73 17.79
CA SER A 486 -1.14 -6.86 17.86
C SER A 486 -0.92 -7.82 16.72
N ILE A 487 -1.18 -9.11 16.94
CA ILE A 487 -1.14 -10.18 15.95
C ILE A 487 -2.40 -11.03 16.04
N ASP A 488 -2.81 -11.58 14.91
CA ASP A 488 -3.97 -12.47 14.81
C ASP A 488 -3.78 -13.46 13.64
N ASP A 489 -4.59 -14.52 13.60
CA ASP A 489 -4.67 -15.47 12.49
C ASP A 489 -3.33 -16.09 12.04
N LEU A 490 -2.55 -16.56 13.01
CA LEU A 490 -1.29 -17.23 12.72
C LEU A 490 -1.57 -18.54 12.02
N SER A 491 -0.85 -18.80 10.93
CA SER A 491 -0.90 -20.08 10.22
C SER A 491 0.40 -20.35 9.49
N MET A 492 0.78 -21.62 9.40
CA MET A 492 1.92 -22.05 8.60
C MET A 492 1.47 -22.79 7.35
N THR A 493 2.23 -22.68 6.27
CA THR A 493 1.98 -23.50 5.08
C THR A 493 2.21 -24.98 5.39
N GLN A 494 1.57 -25.87 4.62
CA GLN A 494 1.68 -27.33 4.76
C GLN A 494 3.12 -27.91 4.67
N TYR A 495 4.07 -27.07 4.27
CA TYR A 495 5.49 -27.37 4.13
C TYR A 495 6.27 -27.18 5.44
N CYS A 496 5.64 -26.58 6.46
CA CYS A 496 6.17 -26.48 7.81
C CYS A 496 5.64 -27.65 8.67
N ARG A 497 6.47 -28.67 8.91
CA ARG A 497 6.06 -29.87 9.65
C ARG A 497 6.59 -29.86 11.08
N SER A 498 5.75 -30.22 12.04
CA SER A 498 6.18 -30.43 13.43
C SER A 498 7.30 -31.47 13.50
N TYR A 499 8.34 -31.15 14.28
CA TYR A 499 9.53 -31.98 14.44
C TYR A 499 9.67 -32.44 15.89
N ASN A 500 9.69 -33.77 16.09
CA ASN A 500 9.82 -34.41 17.41
C ASN A 500 11.14 -35.20 17.55
N GLY A 501 12.09 -34.98 16.65
CA GLY A 501 13.38 -35.68 16.65
C GLY A 501 14.45 -34.97 17.50
N PRO A 502 15.69 -35.47 17.45
CA PRO A 502 16.82 -34.83 18.13
C PRO A 502 17.10 -33.44 17.54
N ILE A 503 17.01 -32.42 18.39
CA ILE A 503 17.39 -31.05 18.03
C ILE A 503 18.91 -30.86 18.12
N PRO A 504 19.51 -29.95 17.34
CA PRO A 504 20.90 -29.55 17.53
C PRO A 504 21.14 -29.11 18.98
N THR A 505 22.29 -29.47 19.55
CA THR A 505 22.71 -28.94 20.85
C THR A 505 23.37 -27.58 20.66
N ALA A 506 23.10 -26.64 21.57
CA ALA A 506 23.84 -25.39 21.60
C ALA A 506 25.34 -25.69 21.73
N PRO A 507 26.22 -24.95 21.04
CA PRO A 507 27.65 -25.03 21.31
C PRO A 507 27.89 -24.84 22.81
N PRO A 508 28.78 -25.63 23.45
CA PRO A 508 29.11 -25.39 24.85
C PRO A 508 29.57 -23.94 25.01
N PRO A 509 29.20 -23.26 26.13
CA PRO A 509 29.68 -21.91 26.38
C PRO A 509 31.20 -21.95 26.36
N THR A 510 31.80 -21.40 25.30
CA THR A 510 33.24 -21.27 25.22
C THR A 510 33.65 -20.30 26.31
N THR A 511 34.30 -20.83 27.35
CA THR A 511 35.01 -20.03 28.34
C THR A 511 35.84 -19.01 27.56
N ALA A 512 35.59 -17.72 27.78
CA ALA A 512 36.34 -16.67 27.10
C ALA A 512 37.83 -16.98 27.22
N ALA A 513 38.49 -17.14 26.07
CA ALA A 513 39.94 -17.32 26.03
C ALA A 513 40.61 -16.15 26.80
N PRO A 514 41.71 -16.41 27.53
CA PRO A 514 42.37 -15.36 28.29
C PRO A 514 42.68 -14.18 27.37
N THR A 515 42.17 -13.01 27.75
CA THR A 515 42.37 -11.74 27.03
C THR A 515 43.87 -11.49 26.91
N VAL A 516 44.40 -11.75 25.70
CA VAL A 516 45.74 -11.35 25.27
C VAL A 516 45.84 -9.82 25.42
N PRO A 517 46.92 -9.26 25.99
CA PRO A 517 46.96 -7.88 26.49
C PRO A 517 46.47 -6.84 25.48
N ALA A 518 45.78 -5.82 25.97
CA ALA A 518 45.38 -4.66 25.18
C ALA A 518 46.62 -3.89 24.68
N CYS A 519 46.54 -3.38 23.45
CA CYS A 519 47.56 -2.53 22.85
C CYS A 519 47.83 -1.30 23.75
N PRO A 520 49.09 -0.94 24.04
CA PRO A 520 49.41 0.25 24.83
C PRO A 520 49.13 1.54 24.05
N GLY A 521 48.45 2.48 24.70
CA GLY A 521 47.91 3.69 24.06
C GLY A 521 46.67 3.37 23.24
N PHE A 522 45.72 4.30 23.14
CA PHE A 522 44.48 4.18 22.36
C PHE A 522 44.80 3.83 20.90
N ARG A 523 45.01 2.55 20.60
CA ARG A 523 45.40 2.00 19.29
C ARG A 523 44.47 0.83 18.99
N PHE A 524 44.08 0.70 17.74
CA PHE A 524 43.20 -0.36 17.28
C PHE A 524 43.96 -1.67 17.13
N LYS A 525 43.31 -2.77 17.52
CA LYS A 525 43.90 -4.11 17.52
C LYS A 525 43.34 -4.91 16.36
N CYS A 526 44.20 -5.32 15.43
CA CYS A 526 43.88 -6.19 14.32
C CYS A 526 43.50 -7.60 14.80
N SER A 527 42.68 -8.31 14.03
CA SER A 527 42.24 -9.67 14.35
C SER A 527 43.39 -10.69 14.34
N ASN A 528 44.41 -10.46 13.52
CA ASN A 528 45.67 -11.20 13.48
C ASN A 528 46.68 -10.80 14.59
N GLY A 529 46.40 -9.78 15.41
CA GLY A 529 47.18 -9.41 16.60
C GLY A 529 47.96 -8.08 16.61
N PRO A 530 48.55 -7.56 15.51
CA PRO A 530 49.20 -6.25 15.49
C PRO A 530 48.28 -5.08 15.87
N CYS A 531 48.90 -3.98 16.30
CA CYS A 531 48.22 -2.76 16.73
C CYS A 531 48.50 -1.63 15.73
N ILE A 532 47.45 -1.00 15.21
CA ILE A 532 47.53 0.17 14.32
C ILE A 532 46.95 1.40 15.02
N ASP A 533 47.19 2.60 14.49
CA ASP A 533 46.56 3.81 15.03
C ASP A 533 45.07 3.86 14.65
N TRP A 534 44.22 4.51 15.45
CA TRP A 534 42.81 4.68 15.09
C TRP A 534 42.62 5.50 13.81
N GLY A 535 43.60 6.32 13.41
CA GLY A 535 43.59 7.01 12.12
C GLY A 535 43.67 6.10 10.89
N TYR A 536 44.03 4.83 11.08
CA TYR A 536 44.16 3.80 10.03
C TYR A 536 43.03 2.76 10.09
N VAL A 537 41.98 3.00 10.89
CA VAL A 537 40.80 2.14 10.94
C VAL A 537 39.73 2.74 10.04
N CYS A 538 39.20 1.96 9.11
CA CYS A 538 38.24 2.44 8.11
C CYS A 538 38.80 3.55 7.20
N ASP A 539 40.07 3.43 6.84
CA ASP A 539 40.72 4.31 5.87
C ASP A 539 40.77 3.69 4.46
N TYR A 540 40.15 2.51 4.29
CA TYR A 540 40.04 1.72 3.07
C TYR A 540 41.38 1.18 2.56
N ARG A 541 42.37 1.06 3.45
CA ARG A 541 43.61 0.33 3.21
C ARG A 541 43.69 -0.80 4.23
N ASP A 542 44.18 -1.94 3.77
CA ASP A 542 44.43 -3.08 4.65
C ASP A 542 45.75 -2.86 5.39
N ASP A 543 45.71 -2.03 6.43
CA ASP A 543 46.84 -1.72 7.29
C ASP A 543 47.07 -2.81 8.35
N CYS A 544 46.04 -3.60 8.64
CA CYS A 544 46.16 -4.82 9.45
C CYS A 544 46.78 -6.01 8.68
N GLY A 545 46.76 -6.02 7.34
CA GLY A 545 47.18 -7.13 6.48
C GLY A 545 46.25 -8.35 6.50
N ASP A 546 45.15 -8.28 7.26
CA ASP A 546 44.09 -9.28 7.34
C ASP A 546 42.69 -8.69 7.09
N GLY A 547 42.63 -7.41 6.72
CA GLY A 547 41.44 -6.60 6.44
C GLY A 547 40.60 -6.25 7.67
N SER A 548 40.99 -6.62 8.89
CA SER A 548 40.14 -6.51 10.08
C SER A 548 39.86 -5.08 10.56
N ASP A 549 40.73 -4.14 10.19
CA ASP A 549 40.55 -2.69 10.26
C ASP A 549 39.44 -2.16 9.34
N GLU A 550 39.07 -2.93 8.31
CA GLU A 550 38.10 -2.54 7.29
C GLU A 550 36.78 -3.34 7.34
N VAL A 551 36.70 -4.41 8.16
CA VAL A 551 35.52 -5.31 8.21
C VAL A 551 34.30 -4.66 8.87
N ASN A 552 34.49 -3.75 9.83
CA ASN A 552 33.39 -3.19 10.63
C ASN A 552 33.22 -1.68 10.43
N CYS A 553 33.43 -1.23 9.19
CA CYS A 553 33.16 0.14 8.79
C CYS A 553 31.65 0.30 8.56
N GLY A 554 31.01 0.98 9.50
CA GLY A 554 29.57 1.18 9.53
C GLY A 554 29.01 1.96 8.33
N PRO A 555 27.67 2.10 8.26
CA PRO A 555 26.99 2.84 7.19
C PRO A 555 27.54 4.26 7.05
N CYS A 556 27.73 4.72 5.81
CA CYS A 556 28.20 6.07 5.52
C CYS A 556 27.17 7.09 6.03
N ASN A 557 27.49 7.77 7.12
CA ASN A 557 26.66 8.80 7.74
C ASN A 557 26.96 10.21 7.19
N PHE A 558 27.84 10.32 6.20
CA PHE A 558 28.26 11.56 5.53
C PHE A 558 28.93 12.63 6.41
N GLU A 559 29.34 12.33 7.64
CA GLU A 559 29.95 13.33 8.53
C GLU A 559 31.39 13.68 8.11
N SER A 560 32.20 12.68 7.78
CA SER A 560 33.62 12.85 7.41
C SER A 560 33.91 12.87 5.90
N GLY A 561 32.91 12.60 5.06
CA GLY A 561 33.02 12.68 3.59
C GLY A 561 31.89 11.94 2.87
N LEU A 562 32.09 11.61 1.60
CA LEU A 562 31.17 10.74 0.84
C LEU A 562 31.46 9.24 1.02
N CYS A 563 32.39 8.86 1.90
CA CYS A 563 32.80 7.46 2.13
C CYS A 563 33.02 6.66 0.82
N ASN A 564 33.77 7.25 -0.12
CA ASN A 564 34.03 6.72 -1.48
C ASN A 564 32.83 6.53 -2.42
N TRP A 565 31.62 6.98 -2.05
CA TRP A 565 30.50 7.11 -2.98
C TRP A 565 30.78 8.22 -3.99
N LYS A 566 30.61 7.92 -5.28
CA LYS A 566 30.80 8.87 -6.37
C LYS A 566 29.46 9.15 -7.02
N ASP A 567 29.14 10.44 -7.12
CA ASP A 567 28.00 10.89 -7.90
C ASP A 567 28.25 10.57 -9.39
N ASN A 568 27.40 9.73 -9.97
CA ASN A 568 27.42 9.38 -11.39
C ASN A 568 26.29 10.06 -12.19
N SER A 569 25.67 11.10 -11.63
CA SER A 569 24.55 11.81 -12.25
C SER A 569 24.95 12.41 -13.60
N VAL A 570 24.16 12.11 -14.63
CA VAL A 570 24.35 12.63 -16.00
C VAL A 570 23.28 13.70 -16.23
N GLY A 571 23.60 14.97 -15.94
CA GLY A 571 22.67 16.10 -16.06
C GLY A 571 23.06 17.31 -15.19
N ARG A 572 22.18 18.32 -15.10
CA ARG A 572 22.41 19.54 -14.29
C ARG A 572 22.23 19.34 -12.78
N TYR A 573 21.70 18.21 -12.34
CA TYR A 573 21.47 17.89 -10.94
C TYR A 573 22.58 17.00 -10.43
N GLN A 574 23.17 17.39 -9.30
CA GLN A 574 24.29 16.71 -8.64
C GLN A 574 23.93 16.48 -7.18
N TRP A 575 24.43 15.38 -6.61
CA TRP A 575 24.30 15.09 -5.20
C TRP A 575 25.30 15.96 -4.43
N SER A 576 24.80 16.76 -3.49
CA SER A 576 25.62 17.62 -2.63
C SER A 576 25.39 17.26 -1.17
N ARG A 577 26.50 17.17 -0.43
CA ARG A 577 26.52 16.91 1.01
C ARG A 577 26.23 18.21 1.76
N ASN A 578 25.20 18.22 2.61
CA ASN A 578 24.79 19.40 3.39
C ASN A 578 24.71 19.07 4.87
N LYS A 579 24.92 20.09 5.72
CA LYS A 579 24.83 19.99 7.18
C LYS A 579 23.67 20.88 7.65
N GLY A 580 22.57 20.27 8.08
CA GLY A 580 21.35 21.00 8.43
C GLY A 580 20.59 21.53 7.20
N SER A 581 20.08 22.77 7.27
CA SER A 581 19.20 23.36 6.25
C SER A 581 19.83 23.42 4.87
N THR A 582 19.04 23.10 3.83
CA THR A 582 19.49 23.24 2.43
C THR A 582 19.63 24.72 2.03
N VAL A 583 20.35 24.97 0.93
CA VAL A 583 20.71 26.33 0.46
C VAL A 583 19.48 27.21 0.16
N ALA A 584 18.32 26.62 -0.14
CA ALA A 584 17.07 27.34 -0.32
C ALA A 584 16.17 27.21 0.93
N THR A 585 15.68 28.34 1.43
CA THR A 585 14.82 28.40 2.61
C THR A 585 13.49 27.66 2.36
N GLY A 586 13.13 26.75 3.27
CA GLY A 586 11.90 25.95 3.18
C GLY A 586 12.02 24.67 2.35
N THR A 587 13.22 24.29 1.90
CA THR A 587 13.45 23.01 1.21
C THR A 587 14.38 22.09 2.02
N GLY A 588 14.09 20.78 1.98
CA GLY A 588 14.87 19.75 2.67
C GLY A 588 14.79 19.79 4.21
N PRO A 589 15.37 18.79 4.90
CA PRO A 589 15.38 18.74 6.36
C PRO A 589 16.20 19.89 6.96
N SER A 590 15.70 20.49 8.05
CA SER A 590 16.37 21.59 8.77
C SER A 590 17.40 21.13 9.80
N ILE A 591 17.42 19.83 10.10
CA ILE A 591 18.25 19.20 11.13
C ILE A 591 18.82 17.92 10.54
N ASP A 592 20.11 17.69 10.74
CA ASP A 592 20.72 16.41 10.39
C ASP A 592 20.19 15.28 11.29
N HIS A 593 19.87 14.14 10.70
CA HIS A 593 19.32 12.99 11.40
C HIS A 593 20.37 12.31 12.32
N THR A 594 21.65 12.35 11.95
CA THR A 594 22.70 11.64 12.70
C THR A 594 23.13 12.40 13.96
N CYS A 595 23.31 13.72 13.85
CA CYS A 595 23.86 14.55 14.91
C CYS A 595 22.82 15.47 15.59
N GLY A 596 21.60 15.59 15.05
CA GLY A 596 20.49 16.33 15.67
C GLY A 596 20.71 17.84 15.80
N ASN A 597 21.68 18.39 15.09
CA ASN A 597 22.11 19.79 15.16
C ASN A 597 21.70 20.58 13.90
N ALA A 598 21.38 21.86 14.11
CA ALA A 598 20.84 22.77 13.09
C ALA A 598 21.91 23.65 12.41
N SER A 599 23.21 23.33 12.54
CA SER A 599 24.31 24.06 11.89
C SER A 599 25.61 23.26 11.86
#